data_AF-A0A3B0PCY0-F1
#
_entry.id   AF-A0A3B0PCY0-F1
#
_cell.length_a   1.000
_cell.length_b   1.000
_cell.length_c   1.000
_cell.angle_alpha   90.00
_cell.angle_beta   90.00
_cell.angle_gamma   90.00
#
_symmetry.space_group_name_H-M   'P 1'
#
loop_
_entity.id
_entity.type
_entity.pdbx_description
1 polymer ?
#
loop_
_entity_poly.entity_id
_entity_poly.type
_entity_poly.pdbx_seq_one_letter_code
_entity_poly.pdbx_strand_id
1 'polypeptide(L)' 'MKLGLEYKLNDATKPSAITFGSEQTMNGKTPTVNDINVAKVTLANLNFGSNKIEFSVPVEKVSPMIGNMYLSSSPNNW' A
#
# COMPACT_ATOMS: atom_id res chain seq x y z
N MET A 1 3.50 -12.27 -9.13
CA MET A 1 3.43 -11.16 -8.16
C MET A 1 2.27 -11.40 -7.21
N LYS A 2 2.52 -11.61 -5.90
CA LYS A 2 1.43 -11.78 -4.92
C LYS A 2 1.00 -10.41 -4.39
N LEU A 3 -0.13 -9.93 -4.92
CA LEU A 3 -0.84 -8.71 -4.52
C LEU A 3 -1.14 -8.71 -3.01
N GLY A 4 -0.75 -7.65 -2.31
CA GLY A 4 -0.91 -7.51 -0.86
C GLY A 4 -2.10 -6.62 -0.49
N LEU A 5 -1.97 -5.33 -0.79
CA LEU A 5 -3.05 -4.34 -0.76
C LEU A 5 -3.30 -3.83 -2.17
N GLU A 6 -4.38 -3.10 -2.33
CA GLU A 6 -4.60 -2.30 -3.52
C GLU A 6 -5.10 -0.91 -3.10
N TYR A 7 -4.94 0.08 -3.97
CA TYR A 7 -5.42 1.44 -3.70
C TYR A 7 -6.10 2.07 -4.90
N LYS A 8 -7.07 2.95 -4.63
CA LYS A 8 -7.61 3.90 -5.60
C LYS A 8 -7.25 5.31 -5.18
N LEU A 9 -6.78 6.10 -6.14
CA LEU A 9 -6.57 7.54 -5.97
C LEU A 9 -7.76 8.27 -6.60
N ASN A 10 -8.44 9.10 -5.83
CA ASN A 10 -9.62 9.86 -6.22
C ASN A 10 -10.68 8.92 -6.83
N ASP A 11 -11.21 9.27 -8.00
CA ASP A 11 -12.28 8.53 -8.68
C ASP A 11 -11.76 7.41 -9.59
N ALA A 12 -10.53 6.92 -9.35
CA ALA A 12 -9.97 5.81 -10.11
C ALA A 12 -10.93 4.60 -10.09
N THR A 13 -11.33 4.14 -11.28
CA THR A 13 -12.28 3.04 -11.44
C THR A 13 -11.64 1.67 -11.27
N LYS A 14 -10.31 1.61 -11.33
CA LYS A 14 -9.52 0.39 -11.16
C LYS A 14 -8.49 0.57 -10.03
N PRO A 15 -8.40 -0.37 -9.10
CA PRO A 15 -7.39 -0.32 -8.05
C PRO A 15 -6.00 -0.64 -8.60
N SER A 16 -4.98 -0.01 -8.00
CA SER A 16 -3.56 -0.22 -8.29
C SER A 16 -2.94 -1.13 -7.22
N ALA A 17 -2.07 -2.03 -7.66
CA ALA A 17 -1.48 -3.04 -6.80
C ALA A 17 -0.42 -2.47 -5.85
N ILE A 18 -0.47 -2.88 -4.59
CA ILE A 18 0.61 -2.73 -3.61
C ILE A 18 1.12 -4.12 -3.25
N THR A 19 2.38 -4.37 -3.53
CA THR A 19 3.04 -5.65 -3.25
C THR A 19 3.96 -5.53 -2.05
N PHE A 20 3.91 -6.52 -1.16
CA PHE A 20 4.76 -6.60 0.02
C PHE A 20 5.82 -7.70 -0.16
N GLY A 21 7.08 -7.37 0.13
CA GLY A 21 8.16 -8.34 0.32
C GLY A 21 8.47 -9.28 -0.86
N SER A 22 9.26 -10.31 -0.58
CA SER A 22 9.49 -11.48 -1.43
C SER A 22 8.91 -12.74 -0.75
N GLU A 23 8.69 -13.82 -1.49
CA GLU A 23 7.72 -14.90 -1.21
C GLU A 23 7.78 -15.60 0.17
N GLN A 24 8.84 -15.45 0.96
CA GLN A 24 9.11 -16.24 2.17
C GLN A 24 8.46 -15.71 3.47
N THR A 25 8.00 -14.46 3.52
CA THR A 25 7.51 -13.82 4.77
C THR A 25 6.00 -13.62 4.83
N MET A 26 5.25 -14.17 3.86
CA MET A 26 3.82 -13.92 3.70
C MET A 26 3.00 -15.12 4.22
N ASN A 27 2.45 -14.99 5.44
CA ASN A 27 1.54 -15.91 6.18
C ASN A 27 2.16 -16.91 7.19
N GLY A 28 2.99 -16.45 8.13
CA GLY A 28 3.33 -17.27 9.29
C GLY A 28 4.33 -16.64 10.26
N LYS A 29 3.99 -16.71 11.55
CA LYS A 29 4.65 -16.18 12.76
C LYS A 29 4.44 -14.69 13.05
N THR A 30 4.33 -14.39 14.36
CA THR A 30 4.30 -13.03 14.93
C THR A 30 5.46 -12.21 14.34
N PRO A 31 5.20 -11.04 13.74
CA PRO A 31 6.21 -10.27 13.04
C PRO A 31 7.31 -9.81 14.00
N THR A 32 8.55 -10.15 13.70
CA THR A 32 9.73 -9.49 14.26
C THR A 32 10.07 -8.26 13.40
N VAL A 33 10.93 -7.37 13.87
CA VAL A 33 11.37 -6.18 13.09
C VAL A 33 11.94 -6.58 11.71
N ASN A 34 12.51 -7.80 11.60
CA ASN A 34 13.04 -8.35 10.35
C ASN A 34 11.95 -8.84 9.38
N ASP A 35 10.71 -9.03 9.85
CA ASP A 35 9.57 -9.51 9.05
C ASP A 35 8.69 -8.34 8.53
N ILE A 36 9.08 -7.10 8.79
CA ILE A 36 8.35 -5.91 8.32
C ILE A 36 8.56 -5.76 6.81
N ASN A 37 7.56 -6.14 6.03
CA ASN A 37 7.55 -5.88 4.59
C ASN A 37 7.19 -4.41 4.33
N VAL A 38 8.14 -3.63 3.83
CA VAL A 38 7.92 -2.23 3.44
C VAL A 38 7.52 -2.16 1.97
N ALA A 39 6.35 -1.58 1.69
CA ALA A 39 5.97 -1.19 0.34
C ALA A 39 6.12 0.32 0.16
N LYS A 40 6.76 0.75 -0.93
CA LYS A 40 6.87 2.16 -1.31
C LYS A 40 5.97 2.41 -2.52
N VAL A 41 5.01 3.33 -2.37
CA VAL A 41 4.07 3.72 -3.42
C VAL A 41 4.27 5.19 -3.72
N THR A 42 4.56 5.54 -4.97
CA THR A 42 4.63 6.92 -5.42
C THR A 42 3.29 7.30 -6.04
N LEU A 43 2.68 8.38 -5.53
CA LEU A 43 1.47 8.95 -6.09
C LEU A 43 1.82 10.25 -6.81
N ALA A 44 1.31 10.43 -8.03
CA ALA A 44 1.53 11.61 -8.85
C ALA A 44 0.27 12.48 -8.95
N ASN A 45 0.44 13.73 -9.38
CA ASN A 45 -0.66 14.67 -9.66
C ASN A 45 -1.60 14.92 -8.46
N LEU A 46 -1.01 15.07 -7.27
CA LEU A 46 -1.76 15.30 -6.04
C LEU A 46 -2.15 16.78 -5.89
N ASN A 47 -3.44 17.04 -5.69
CA ASN A 47 -3.96 18.36 -5.31
C ASN A 47 -4.08 18.51 -3.79
N PHE A 48 -3.41 19.50 -3.20
CA PHE A 48 -3.40 19.68 -1.74
C PHE A 48 -4.83 19.84 -1.19
N GLY A 49 -5.16 19.05 -0.15
CA GLY A 49 -6.47 19.09 0.49
C GLY A 49 -7.63 18.45 -0.28
N SER A 50 -7.40 17.90 -1.47
CA SER A 50 -8.49 17.39 -2.33
C SER A 50 -8.38 15.90 -2.67
N ASN A 51 -7.23 15.26 -2.50
CA ASN A 51 -7.10 13.86 -2.90
C ASN A 51 -7.72 12.91 -1.88
N LYS A 52 -8.37 11.85 -2.37
CA LYS A 52 -8.81 10.70 -1.58
C LYS A 52 -7.94 9.49 -1.94
N ILE A 53 -7.37 8.83 -0.95
CA ILE A 53 -6.67 7.54 -1.13
C ILE A 53 -7.49 6.47 -0.42
N GLU A 54 -8.02 5.52 -1.17
CA GLU A 54 -8.79 4.40 -0.64
C GLU A 54 -7.95 3.13 -0.75
N PHE A 55 -7.63 2.52 0.39
CA PHE A 55 -6.95 1.22 0.43
C PHE A 55 -7.98 0.12 0.59
N SER A 56 -7.84 -0.96 -0.20
CA SER A 56 -8.66 -2.15 -0.08
C SER A 56 -7.80 -3.42 -0.11
N VAL A 57 -8.45 -4.50 0.29
CA VAL A 57 -7.90 -5.84 0.28
C VAL A 57 -8.49 -6.53 -0.94
N PRO A 58 -7.68 -7.16 -1.80
CA PRO A 58 -8.20 -7.90 -2.94
C PRO A 58 -9.19 -8.98 -2.48
N VAL A 59 -10.16 -9.26 -3.34
CA VAL A 59 -11.18 -10.30 -3.12
C VAL A 59 -10.51 -11.63 -2.71
N GLU A 60 -11.14 -12.34 -1.77
CA GLU A 60 -10.67 -13.62 -1.20
C GLU A 60 -9.40 -13.56 -0.33
N LYS A 61 -8.91 -12.37 0.04
CA LYS A 61 -7.80 -12.23 0.99
C LYS A 61 -8.25 -11.78 2.37
N VAL A 62 -7.52 -12.23 3.39
CA VAL A 62 -7.70 -11.80 4.77
C VAL A 62 -7.29 -10.33 4.92
N SER A 63 -8.04 -9.58 5.72
CA SER A 63 -7.72 -8.19 5.99
C SER A 63 -6.36 -8.06 6.71
N PRO A 64 -5.42 -7.25 6.22
CA PRO A 64 -4.13 -7.09 6.85
C PRO A 64 -4.21 -6.19 8.08
N MET A 65 -3.30 -6.41 9.03
CA MET A 65 -3.00 -5.42 10.05
C MET A 65 -2.03 -4.39 9.46
N ILE A 66 -2.52 -3.17 9.21
CA ILE A 66 -1.68 -2.07 8.73
C ILE A 66 -1.16 -1.29 9.95
N GLY A 67 0.15 -1.34 10.18
CA GLY A 67 0.82 -0.53 11.21
C GLY A 67 1.59 0.64 10.58
N ASN A 68 1.69 1.76 11.30
CA ASN A 68 2.47 2.98 10.98
C ASN A 68 2.47 3.38 9.49
N MET A 69 1.51 4.22 9.09
CA MET A 69 1.50 4.84 7.76
C MET A 69 2.29 6.14 7.78
N TYR A 70 3.27 6.27 6.88
CA TYR A 70 3.99 7.52 6.66
C TYR A 70 3.64 8.10 5.29
N LEU A 71 2.92 9.22 5.28
CA LEU A 71 2.60 9.96 4.07
C LEU A 71 3.48 11.21 4.03
N SER A 72 4.25 11.36 2.95
CA SER A 72 5.06 12.55 2.70
C SER A 72 4.83 13.03 1.28
N SER A 73 4.91 14.35 1.09
CA SER A 73 4.94 14.97 -0.22
C SER A 73 6.32 15.58 -0.44
N SER A 74 6.79 15.54 -1.68
CA SER A 74 7.99 16.26 -2.11
C SER A 74 7.62 17.12 -3.30
N PRO A 75 7.81 18.45 -3.24
CA PRO A 75 7.70 19.29 -4.43
C PRO A 75 8.74 18.93 -5.51
N ASN A 76 9.75 18.13 -5.16
CA ASN A 76 10.87 17.75 -6.03
C ASN A 76 10.72 16.34 -6.64
N ASN A 77 9.62 15.62 -6.41
CA ASN A 77 9.33 14.34 -7.07
C ASN A 77 8.41 14.60 -8.27
N TRP A 78 9.01 14.96 -9.40
CA TRP A 78 8.37 15.08 -10.71
C TRP A 78 8.55 13.77 -11.50
#